data_AF-A0A519YNJ1-F1
#
_entry.id   AF-A0A519YNJ1-F1
#
_cell.length_a   1.000
_cell.length_b   1.000
_cell.length_c   1.000
_cell.angle_alpha   90.00
_cell.angle_beta   90.00
_cell.angle_gamma   90.00
#
_symmetry.space_group_name_H-M   'P 1'
#
loop_
_entity.id
_entity.type
_entity.pdbx_description
1 polymer ?
#
loop_
_entity_poly.entity_id
_entity_poly.type
_entity_poly.pdbx_seq_one_letter_code
_entity_poly.pdbx_strand_id
1 'polypeptide(L)'
;MNTKLLLAAVAAAFATASCSQEKKTETTETTTVPGGEQTTTTTTIDTTAYRASADQLVDQVAADLKATDAAIKTRLQNAYYNRGRALRNLDTQYATDTTGRYAALKAVNDQTTSEVKTIVDPAQYKTYTTSQGTYYSGPYTATVVTTAGKPSLGARVGQGSGIKKL
;
A
#
# COMPACT_ATOMS: atom_id res chain seq x y z
N MET A 1 -5.54 -9.58 63.27
CA MET A 1 -6.68 -8.90 62.63
C MET A 1 -6.53 -7.40 62.85
N ASN A 2 -6.32 -6.64 61.76
CA ASN A 2 -7.03 -5.39 61.43
C ASN A 2 -6.27 -4.60 60.36
N THR A 3 -6.64 -4.93 59.13
CA THR A 3 -6.56 -4.21 57.87
C THR A 3 -6.86 -2.72 58.01
N LYS A 4 -6.07 -1.83 57.39
CA LYS A 4 -6.56 -0.66 56.63
C LYS A 4 -5.62 -0.34 55.47
N LEU A 5 -6.00 -0.90 54.34
CA LEU A 5 -5.55 -0.60 52.99
C LEU A 5 -6.51 0.47 52.45
N LEU A 6 -6.01 1.63 52.03
CA LEU A 6 -6.72 2.55 51.14
C LEU A 6 -5.68 3.36 50.38
N LEU A 7 -5.39 2.87 49.17
CA LEU A 7 -4.50 3.49 48.21
C LEU A 7 -5.08 4.84 47.75
N ALA A 8 -4.16 5.79 47.59
CA ALA A 8 -4.39 7.13 47.11
C ALA A 8 -5.03 7.15 45.71
N ALA A 9 -6.01 8.03 45.55
CA ALA A 9 -6.58 8.43 44.28
C ALA A 9 -5.52 9.17 43.44
N VAL A 10 -5.24 8.67 42.24
CA VAL A 10 -4.65 9.46 41.15
C VAL A 10 -5.69 9.51 40.03
N ALA A 11 -6.41 10.63 40.00
CA ALA A 11 -7.05 11.12 38.80
C ALA A 11 -5.98 11.91 38.04
N ALA A 12 -5.31 11.28 37.08
CA ALA A 12 -4.52 11.99 36.09
C ALA A 12 -5.35 12.02 34.80
N ALA A 13 -5.72 13.23 34.41
CA ALA A 13 -6.41 13.53 33.17
C ALA A 13 -5.67 12.89 31.97
N PHE A 14 -6.41 12.21 31.11
CA PHE A 14 -5.96 11.93 29.74
C PHE A 14 -5.77 13.28 29.06
N ALA A 15 -4.55 13.79 29.08
CA ALA A 15 -4.13 14.83 28.16
C ALA A 15 -4.24 14.23 26.75
N THR A 16 -5.32 14.58 26.05
CA THR A 16 -5.38 14.48 24.60
C THR A 16 -4.30 15.41 24.07
N ALA A 17 -3.10 14.87 23.87
CA ALA A 17 -2.08 15.49 23.06
C ALA A 17 -2.65 15.63 21.65
N SER A 18 -3.31 16.77 21.44
CA SER A 18 -3.76 17.26 20.15
C SER A 18 -2.55 17.39 19.25
N CYS A 19 -2.59 16.67 18.14
CA CYS A 19 -1.95 17.01 16.87
C CYS A 19 -0.51 17.51 16.97
N SER A 20 0.43 16.60 17.26
CA SER A 20 1.63 16.62 16.44
C SER A 20 1.21 16.03 15.11
N GLN A 21 0.98 16.89 14.10
CA GLN A 21 1.25 16.50 12.73
C GLN A 21 2.72 16.08 12.70
N GLU A 22 2.99 14.82 13.02
CA GLU A 22 4.18 14.14 12.57
C GLU A 22 4.10 14.26 11.06
N LYS A 23 4.93 15.16 10.50
CA LYS A 23 5.12 15.30 9.06
C LYS A 23 5.10 13.91 8.46
N LYS A 24 4.10 13.65 7.60
CA LYS A 24 4.01 12.43 6.79
C LYS A 24 5.42 12.09 6.31
N THR A 25 5.98 11.00 6.82
CA THR A 25 7.25 10.51 6.31
C THR A 25 7.01 10.04 4.88
N GLU A 26 7.48 10.82 3.91
CA GLU A 26 7.77 10.36 2.57
C GLU A 26 8.93 9.37 2.71
N THR A 27 8.65 8.08 2.47
CA THR A 27 9.71 7.08 2.41
C THR A 27 10.30 7.12 1.01
N THR A 28 11.52 7.66 0.88
CA THR A 28 12.31 7.54 -0.35
C THR A 28 12.90 6.13 -0.40
N GLU A 29 12.42 5.30 -1.33
CA GLU A 29 13.01 3.98 -1.59
C GLU A 29 13.89 4.04 -2.85
N THR A 30 15.16 3.66 -2.71
CA THR A 30 16.12 3.61 -3.82
C THR A 30 16.23 2.17 -4.31
N THR A 31 15.73 1.88 -5.50
CA THR A 31 15.92 0.58 -6.15
C THR A 31 17.07 0.67 -7.14
N THR A 32 18.18 -0.01 -6.86
CA THR A 32 19.32 -0.11 -7.77
C THR A 32 19.10 -1.30 -8.70
N VAL A 33 18.92 -1.05 -10.01
CA VAL A 33 18.87 -2.12 -11.03
C VAL A 33 20.31 -2.49 -11.40
N PRO A 34 20.74 -3.78 -11.29
CA PRO A 34 22.07 -4.18 -11.72
C PRO A 34 22.10 -4.36 -13.25
N GLY A 35 22.91 -3.56 -13.92
CA GLY A 35 23.31 -3.75 -15.32
C GLY A 35 22.50 -2.97 -16.36
N GLY A 36 22.91 -1.72 -16.65
CA GLY A 36 22.37 -0.88 -17.72
C GLY A 36 22.34 0.59 -17.31
N GLU A 37 22.49 1.51 -18.28
CA GLU A 37 22.59 2.98 -18.08
C GLU A 37 21.75 3.50 -16.91
N GLN A 38 22.44 4.21 -16.01
CA GLN A 38 21.96 4.67 -14.71
C GLN A 38 20.80 5.66 -14.86
N THR A 39 19.58 5.12 -14.92
CA THR A 39 18.35 5.91 -14.77
C THR A 39 17.95 5.86 -13.30
N THR A 40 18.33 6.88 -12.54
CA THR A 40 17.91 7.03 -11.14
C THR A 40 16.45 7.49 -11.12
N THR A 41 15.53 6.56 -10.88
CA THR A 41 14.11 6.90 -10.68
C THR A 41 13.86 7.13 -9.20
N THR A 42 13.84 8.39 -8.78
CA THR A 42 13.38 8.76 -7.43
C THR A 42 11.86 8.79 -7.42
N THR A 43 11.24 7.87 -6.69
CA THR A 43 9.78 7.87 -6.49
C THR A 43 9.48 8.44 -5.11
N THR A 44 8.87 9.61 -5.07
CA THR A 44 8.31 10.18 -3.83
C THR A 44 7.02 9.43 -3.49
N ILE A 45 6.94 8.89 -2.27
CA ILE A 45 5.83 8.04 -1.85
C ILE A 45 4.93 8.80 -0.89
N ASP A 46 3.70 9.10 -1.33
CA ASP A 46 2.64 9.54 -0.42
C ASP A 46 2.11 8.32 0.35
N THR A 47 2.79 8.00 1.46
CA THR A 47 2.40 6.90 2.35
C THR A 47 1.00 7.08 2.94
N THR A 48 0.40 8.27 2.86
CA THR A 48 -0.95 8.52 3.38
C THR A 48 -2.04 8.26 2.38
N ALA A 49 -1.79 8.44 1.07
CA ALA A 49 -2.74 8.00 0.05
C ALA A 49 -3.02 6.49 0.20
N TYR A 50 -1.98 5.70 0.45
CA TYR A 50 -2.11 4.26 0.72
C TYR A 50 -2.86 3.94 2.01
N ARG A 51 -2.61 4.68 3.09
CA ARG A 51 -3.36 4.50 4.34
C ARG A 51 -4.84 4.84 4.14
N ALA A 52 -5.15 5.94 3.47
CA ALA A 52 -6.52 6.34 3.19
C ALA A 52 -7.28 5.29 2.34
N SER A 53 -6.66 4.75 1.28
CA SER A 53 -7.26 3.66 0.49
C SER A 53 -7.47 2.39 1.30
N ALA A 54 -6.52 2.03 2.18
CA ALA A 54 -6.66 0.88 3.07
C ALA A 54 -7.79 1.10 4.10
N ASP A 55 -7.89 2.30 4.67
CA ASP A 55 -8.94 2.67 5.63
C ASP A 55 -10.33 2.55 5.00
N GLN A 56 -10.52 3.09 3.80
CA GLN A 56 -11.79 2.98 3.06
C GLN A 56 -12.19 1.52 2.80
N LEU A 57 -11.23 0.69 2.40
CA LEU A 57 -11.53 -0.73 2.16
C LEU A 57 -11.82 -1.46 3.47
N VAL A 58 -11.12 -1.14 4.55
CA VAL A 58 -11.36 -1.76 5.85
C VAL A 58 -12.71 -1.35 6.41
N ASP A 59 -13.16 -0.11 6.18
CA ASP A 59 -14.51 0.31 6.53
C ASP A 59 -15.57 -0.52 5.81
N GLN A 60 -15.38 -0.75 4.50
CA GLN A 60 -16.26 -1.63 3.72
C GLN A 60 -16.24 -3.07 4.27
N VAL A 61 -15.05 -3.66 4.43
CA VAL A 61 -14.90 -5.03 4.93
C VAL A 61 -15.52 -5.15 6.32
N ALA A 62 -15.21 -4.25 7.25
CA ALA A 62 -15.76 -4.28 8.60
C ALA A 62 -17.28 -4.15 8.59
N ALA A 63 -17.85 -3.30 7.72
CA ALA A 63 -19.29 -3.17 7.57
C ALA A 63 -19.94 -4.47 7.05
N ASP A 64 -19.39 -5.07 6.00
CA ASP A 64 -19.90 -6.32 5.40
C ASP A 64 -19.79 -7.50 6.38
N LEU A 65 -18.71 -7.55 7.17
CA LEU A 65 -18.51 -8.55 8.21
C LEU A 65 -19.31 -8.28 9.49
N LYS A 66 -19.94 -7.10 9.60
CA LYS A 66 -20.58 -6.61 10.83
C LYS A 66 -19.61 -6.63 12.01
N ALA A 67 -18.33 -6.37 11.76
CA ALA A 67 -17.29 -6.30 12.76
C ALA A 67 -17.34 -4.93 13.47
N THR A 68 -17.89 -4.91 14.69
CA THR A 68 -18.02 -3.69 15.51
C THR A 68 -16.86 -3.49 16.47
N ASP A 69 -16.00 -4.49 16.64
CA ASP A 69 -14.83 -4.44 17.52
C ASP A 69 -13.71 -3.58 16.90
N ALA A 70 -13.29 -2.54 17.63
CA ALA A 70 -12.21 -1.65 17.23
C ALA A 70 -10.85 -2.37 17.07
N ALA A 71 -10.59 -3.42 17.84
CA ALA A 71 -9.38 -4.23 17.71
C ALA A 71 -9.38 -5.05 16.41
N ILE A 72 -10.53 -5.59 16.00
CA ILE A 72 -10.68 -6.27 14.70
C ILE A 72 -10.41 -5.27 13.58
N LYS A 73 -11.03 -4.09 13.63
CA LYS A 73 -10.82 -3.03 12.63
C LYS A 73 -9.34 -2.64 12.50
N THR A 74 -8.66 -2.43 13.63
CA THR A 74 -7.23 -2.08 13.68
C THR A 74 -6.35 -3.17 13.04
N ARG A 75 -6.64 -4.45 13.32
CA ARG A 75 -5.88 -5.56 12.72
C ARG A 75 -6.15 -5.69 11.22
N LEU A 76 -7.39 -5.48 10.78
CA LEU A 76 -7.73 -5.44 9.35
C LEU A 76 -7.01 -4.29 8.64
N GLN A 77 -6.93 -3.09 9.24
CA GLN A 77 -6.15 -1.97 8.71
C GLN A 77 -4.69 -2.35 8.48
N ASN A 78 -4.06 -3.03 9.44
CA ASN A 78 -2.68 -3.48 9.29
C ASN A 78 -2.52 -4.50 8.15
N ALA A 79 -3.43 -5.48 8.04
CA ALA A 79 -3.40 -6.47 6.97
C ALA A 79 -3.54 -5.81 5.57
N TYR A 80 -4.48 -4.89 5.42
CA TYR A 80 -4.71 -4.20 4.14
C TYR A 80 -3.66 -3.15 3.81
N TYR A 81 -3.06 -2.52 4.81
CA TYR A 81 -1.89 -1.67 4.61
C TYR A 81 -0.69 -2.48 4.09
N ASN A 82 -0.43 -3.65 4.69
CA ASN A 82 0.63 -4.57 4.22
C ASN A 82 0.36 -5.05 2.79
N ARG A 83 -0.90 -5.42 2.48
CA ARG A 83 -1.31 -5.76 1.12
C ARG A 83 -1.03 -4.63 0.14
N GLY A 84 -1.43 -3.40 0.46
CA GLY A 84 -1.21 -2.24 -0.40
C GLY A 84 0.27 -2.02 -0.72
N ARG A 85 1.16 -2.17 0.27
CA ARG A 85 2.61 -2.09 0.06
C ARG A 85 3.15 -3.22 -0.81
N ALA A 86 2.66 -4.44 -0.62
CA ALA A 86 3.07 -5.59 -1.43
C ALA A 86 2.66 -5.39 -2.90
N LEU A 87 1.43 -4.94 -3.15
CA LEU A 87 0.94 -4.66 -4.51
C LEU A 87 1.78 -3.61 -5.24
N ARG A 88 2.17 -2.53 -4.55
CA ARG A 88 3.07 -1.51 -5.12
C ARG A 88 4.39 -2.12 -5.61
N ASN A 89 4.99 -3.01 -4.82
CA ASN A 89 6.26 -3.64 -5.18
C ASN A 89 6.13 -4.49 -6.44
N LEU A 90 4.95 -5.09 -6.67
CA LEU A 90 4.71 -5.89 -7.86
C LEU A 90 4.77 -5.08 -9.15
N ASP A 91 4.25 -3.86 -9.17
CA ASP A 91 4.24 -3.04 -10.39
C ASP A 91 5.65 -2.62 -10.83
N THR A 92 6.56 -2.43 -9.87
CA THR A 92 7.98 -2.17 -10.18
C THR A 92 8.71 -3.46 -10.56
N GLN A 93 8.50 -4.54 -9.81
CA GLN A 93 9.24 -5.80 -9.96
C GLN A 93 8.85 -6.56 -11.23
N TYR A 94 7.59 -6.46 -11.67
CA TYR A 94 7.04 -7.20 -12.80
C TYR A 94 6.61 -6.28 -13.96
N ALA A 95 7.26 -5.13 -14.13
CA ALA A 95 6.92 -4.15 -15.16
C ALA A 95 6.88 -4.74 -16.59
N THR A 96 7.66 -5.80 -16.86
CA THR A 96 7.76 -6.47 -18.16
C THR A 96 7.31 -7.93 -18.16
N ASP A 97 7.03 -8.52 -17.00
CA ASP A 97 6.63 -9.93 -16.85
C ASP A 97 5.19 -10.02 -16.35
N THR A 98 4.26 -10.12 -17.29
CA THR A 98 2.83 -10.16 -16.99
C THR A 98 2.41 -11.45 -16.30
N THR A 99 2.99 -12.59 -16.68
CA THR A 99 2.66 -13.90 -16.09
C THR A 99 3.14 -13.97 -14.64
N GLY A 100 4.38 -13.56 -14.37
CA GLY A 100 4.92 -13.46 -13.02
C GLY A 100 4.13 -12.47 -12.17
N ARG A 101 3.67 -11.35 -12.76
CA ARG A 101 2.79 -10.38 -12.07
C ARG A 101 1.49 -11.01 -11.59
N TYR A 102 0.83 -11.83 -12.41
CA TYR A 102 -0.40 -12.51 -12.02
C TYR A 102 -0.17 -13.50 -10.87
N ALA A 103 0.91 -14.29 -10.92
CA ALA A 103 1.25 -15.23 -9.86
C ALA A 103 1.55 -14.50 -8.54
N ALA A 104 2.30 -13.40 -8.60
CA ALA A 104 2.66 -12.61 -7.43
C ALA A 104 1.45 -11.86 -6.84
N LEU A 105 0.55 -11.34 -7.70
CA LEU A 105 -0.72 -10.75 -7.26
C LEU A 105 -1.58 -11.77 -6.51
N LYS A 106 -1.67 -13.00 -7.04
CA LYS A 106 -2.37 -14.09 -6.37
C LYS A 106 -1.76 -14.39 -5.00
N ALA A 107 -0.43 -14.48 -4.91
CA ALA A 107 0.25 -14.73 -3.65
C ALA A 107 -0.03 -13.65 -2.59
N VAL A 108 -0.05 -12.37 -3.00
CA VAL A 108 -0.41 -11.25 -2.11
C VAL A 108 -1.86 -11.37 -1.62
N ASN A 109 -2.78 -11.75 -2.49
CA ASN A 109 -4.18 -11.99 -2.13
C ASN A 109 -4.33 -13.19 -1.19
N ASP A 110 -3.65 -14.31 -1.44
CA ASP A 110 -3.66 -15.51 -0.59
C ASP A 110 -3.09 -15.21 0.81
N GLN A 111 -2.01 -14.44 0.87
CA GLN A 111 -1.42 -13.98 2.14
C GLN A 111 -2.41 -13.11 2.92
N THR A 112 -3.02 -12.12 2.27
CA THR A 112 -4.03 -11.26 2.91
C THR A 112 -5.21 -12.09 3.43
N THR A 113 -5.67 -13.07 2.63
CA THR A 113 -6.72 -14.01 3.04
C THR A 113 -6.37 -14.73 4.33
N SER A 114 -5.14 -15.22 4.41
CA SER A 114 -4.63 -15.96 5.55
C SER A 114 -4.55 -15.07 6.79
N GLU A 115 -4.10 -13.81 6.63
CA GLU A 115 -4.09 -12.83 7.72
C GLU A 115 -5.51 -12.54 8.22
N VAL A 116 -6.46 -12.25 7.34
CA VAL A 116 -7.86 -11.98 7.72
C VAL A 116 -8.46 -13.16 8.49
N LYS A 117 -8.16 -14.41 8.09
CA LYS A 117 -8.61 -15.61 8.80
C LYS A 117 -8.19 -15.64 10.27
N THR A 118 -7.03 -15.06 10.61
CA THR A 118 -6.55 -15.01 12.00
C THR A 118 -7.17 -13.86 12.81
N ILE A 119 -7.81 -12.91 12.14
CA ILE A 119 -8.33 -11.67 12.75
C ILE A 119 -9.80 -11.81 13.11
N VAL A 120 -10.59 -12.45 12.24
CA VAL A 120 -12.06 -12.50 12.33
C VAL A 120 -12.55 -13.87 12.80
N ASP A 121 -13.77 -13.94 13.33
CA ASP A 121 -14.35 -15.22 13.73
C ASP A 121 -14.71 -16.10 12.51
N PRO A 122 -14.99 -17.41 12.69
CA PRO A 122 -15.29 -18.30 11.56
C PRO A 122 -16.51 -17.90 10.72
N ALA A 123 -17.55 -17.30 11.32
CA ALA A 123 -18.74 -16.86 10.60
C ALA A 123 -18.44 -15.61 9.78
N GLN A 124 -17.71 -14.65 10.35
CA GLN A 124 -17.19 -13.48 9.64
C GLN A 124 -16.26 -13.91 8.49
N TYR A 125 -15.36 -14.88 8.73
CA TYR A 125 -14.45 -15.37 7.70
C TYR A 125 -15.18 -16.00 6.52
N LYS A 126 -16.28 -16.73 6.77
CA LYS A 126 -17.13 -17.26 5.70
C LYS A 126 -17.73 -16.14 4.84
N THR A 127 -18.30 -15.11 5.48
CA THR A 127 -18.80 -13.92 4.77
C THR A 127 -17.68 -13.25 3.97
N TYR A 128 -16.50 -13.10 4.57
CA TYR A 128 -15.33 -12.53 3.93
C TYR A 128 -14.96 -13.25 2.63
N THR A 129 -14.82 -14.58 2.68
CA THR A 129 -14.46 -15.39 1.50
C THR A 129 -15.49 -15.33 0.39
N THR A 130 -16.77 -15.11 0.70
CA THR A 130 -17.83 -14.99 -0.30
C THR A 130 -17.74 -13.66 -1.06
N SER A 131 -17.30 -12.59 -0.40
CA SER A 131 -17.18 -11.23 -0.95
C SER A 131 -15.75 -10.88 -1.39
N GLN A 132 -14.81 -11.81 -1.35
CA GLN A 132 -13.39 -11.55 -1.57
C GLN A 132 -13.06 -10.88 -2.91
N GLY A 133 -13.77 -11.26 -3.97
CA GLY A 133 -13.59 -10.65 -5.30
C GLY A 133 -13.81 -9.14 -5.27
N THR A 134 -14.77 -8.67 -4.48
CA THR A 134 -15.08 -7.26 -4.30
C THR A 134 -14.01 -6.51 -3.51
N TYR A 135 -13.35 -7.17 -2.55
CA TYR A 135 -12.31 -6.51 -1.75
C TYR A 135 -10.97 -6.41 -2.48
N TYR A 136 -10.68 -7.37 -3.36
CA TYR A 136 -9.41 -7.40 -4.08
C TYR A 136 -9.34 -6.46 -5.29
N SER A 137 -10.49 -5.96 -5.75
CA SER A 137 -10.60 -4.88 -6.73
C SER A 137 -10.54 -3.47 -6.14
N GLY A 138 -10.33 -3.34 -4.81
CA GLY A 138 -10.31 -2.06 -4.10
C GLY A 138 -9.28 -1.03 -4.60
N PRO A 139 -9.33 0.21 -4.08
CA PRO A 139 -8.70 1.42 -4.66
C PRO A 139 -7.19 1.52 -4.43
N TYR A 140 -6.45 0.42 -4.64
CA TYR A 140 -4.99 0.44 -4.65
C TYR A 140 -4.54 0.99 -5.99
N THR A 141 -4.56 2.31 -6.11
CA THR A 141 -4.00 2.99 -7.26
C THR A 141 -2.49 2.80 -7.23
N ALA A 142 -2.00 1.85 -8.02
CA ALA A 142 -0.63 1.85 -8.48
C ALA A 142 -0.38 3.18 -9.20
N THR A 143 0.61 3.95 -8.76
CA THR A 143 1.07 5.13 -9.48
C THR A 143 1.33 4.76 -10.94
N VAL A 144 0.70 5.51 -11.85
CA VAL A 144 0.98 5.45 -13.28
C VAL A 144 2.44 5.85 -13.45
N VAL A 145 3.28 4.92 -13.89
CA VAL A 145 4.63 5.25 -14.34
C VAL A 145 4.47 6.06 -15.62
N THR A 146 4.55 7.38 -15.53
CA THR A 146 4.88 8.20 -16.71
C THR A 146 6.33 7.90 -17.05
N THR A 147 6.54 6.98 -17.99
CA THR A 147 7.83 6.89 -18.68
C THR A 147 8.04 8.24 -19.36
N ALA A 148 8.94 9.05 -18.80
CA ALA A 148 9.52 10.16 -19.55
C ALA A 148 10.09 9.53 -20.83
N GLY A 149 9.44 9.78 -21.96
CA GLY A 149 9.87 9.24 -23.24
C GLY A 149 11.34 9.57 -23.42
N LYS A 150 12.18 8.54 -23.57
CA LYS A 150 13.56 8.73 -24.01
C LYS A 150 13.48 9.61 -25.26
N PRO A 151 14.21 10.73 -25.36
CA PRO A 151 14.23 11.51 -26.59
C PRO A 151 14.64 10.55 -27.70
N SER A 152 13.72 10.28 -28.62
CA SER A 152 13.95 9.34 -29.70
C SER A 152 15.18 9.81 -30.47
N LEU A 153 16.16 8.92 -30.66
CA LEU A 153 17.33 9.16 -31.50
C LEU A 153 16.98 9.47 -32.97
N GLY A 154 15.69 9.39 -33.34
CA GLY A 154 15.14 9.81 -34.63
C GLY A 154 15.31 11.31 -34.95
N ALA A 155 15.68 12.16 -33.98
CA ALA A 155 15.97 13.57 -34.25
C ALA A 155 17.38 13.84 -34.81
N ARG A 156 18.28 12.84 -34.89
CA ARG A 156 19.68 13.04 -35.31
C ARG A 156 20.07 12.44 -36.66
N VAL A 157 19.19 11.70 -37.33
CA VAL A 157 19.41 11.18 -38.69
C VAL A 157 18.53 11.93 -39.69
N GLY A 158 18.91 13.17 -40.01
CA GLY A 158 18.13 14.02 -40.91
C GLY A 158 18.69 15.41 -41.21
N GLN A 159 20.02 15.61 -41.17
CA GLN A 159 20.64 16.80 -41.78
C GLN A 159 21.72 16.38 -42.78
N GLY A 160 21.33 15.52 -43.72
CA GLY A 160 22.05 15.33 -44.97
C GLY A 160 21.28 16.00 -46.10
N SER A 161 21.49 17.31 -46.32
CA SER A 161 21.29 17.91 -47.65
C SER A 161 21.86 19.32 -47.69
N GLY A 162 23.05 19.46 -48.25
CA GLY A 162 23.73 20.73 -48.44
C GLY A 162 24.86 20.69 -49.46
N ILE A 163 24.84 19.74 -50.40
CA ILE A 163 25.57 19.89 -51.66
C ILE A 163 24.67 20.64 -52.64
N LYS A 164 24.90 21.94 -52.80
CA LYS A 164 24.50 22.64 -54.02
C LYS A 164 25.61 23.58 -54.47
N LYS A 165 26.20 23.18 -55.60
CA LYS A 165 27.06 23.97 -56.48
C LYS A 165 26.54 25.41 -56.60
N LEU A 166 27.45 26.38 -56.53
CA LEU A 166 27.65 27.42 -57.55
C LEU A 166 29.13 27.83 -57.51
#